data_AF-A0AAU4DEU7-F1
#
_entry.id   AF-A0AAU4DEU7-F1
#
_cell.length_a   1.000
_cell.length_b   1.000
_cell.length_c   1.000
_cell.angle_alpha   90.00
_cell.angle_beta   90.00
_cell.angle_gamma   90.00
#
_symmetry.space_group_name_H-M   'P 1'
#
loop_
_entity.id
_entity.type
_entity.pdbx_description
1 polymer ?
#
loop_
_entity_poly.entity_id
_entity_poly.type
_entity_poly.pdbx_seq_one_letter_code
_entity_poly.pdbx_strand_id
1 'polypeptide(L)'
;MSTNNFALRYDNWFTRLAVPLGMGPRRAEVRVAGGVLTVRMGWAFRAGIPLSAIRSAGPDGRAVSGFGVHGFGGYWLVNGSARGLVRLELEPSVRARAVQMPVRLRELRLSVTDPEAFLAAVAR
;
A
#
# COMPACT_ATOMS: atom_id res chain seq x y z
N MET A 1 13.76 14.00 -12.18
CA MET A 1 12.68 13.01 -11.92
C MET A 1 11.94 13.43 -10.66
N SER A 2 10.64 13.68 -10.74
CA SER A 2 9.85 14.15 -9.60
C SER A 2 9.70 13.04 -8.55
N THR A 3 9.79 13.42 -7.28
CA THR A 3 9.54 12.53 -6.13
C THR A 3 8.23 12.94 -5.48
N ASN A 4 7.26 12.03 -5.44
CA ASN A 4 5.97 12.27 -4.79
C ASN A 4 5.84 11.39 -3.55
N ASN A 5 5.59 12.00 -2.40
CA ASN A 5 5.37 11.31 -1.14
C ASN A 5 3.89 11.38 -0.76
N PHE A 6 3.33 10.23 -0.38
CA PHE A 6 1.96 10.10 0.08
C PHE A 6 1.95 9.55 1.51
N ALA A 7 0.92 9.93 2.26
CA ALA A 7 0.70 9.38 3.59
C ALA A 7 -0.23 8.16 3.49
N LEU A 8 0.18 7.07 4.13
CA LEU A 8 -0.73 5.95 4.41
C LEU A 8 -1.77 6.45 5.42
N ARG A 9 -3.05 6.23 5.13
CA ARG A 9 -4.15 6.71 5.99
C ARG A 9 -4.31 5.81 7.20
N TYR A 10 -4.36 6.40 8.38
CA TYR A 10 -4.67 5.71 9.64
C TYR A 10 -5.89 6.33 10.32
N ASP A 11 -6.74 5.50 10.90
CA ASP A 11 -7.75 5.96 11.86
C ASP A 11 -7.14 6.00 13.28
N ASN A 12 -7.54 7.00 14.08
CA ASN A 12 -6.91 7.28 15.39
C ASN A 12 -6.87 6.08 16.34
N TRP A 13 -7.95 5.27 16.37
CA TRP A 13 -8.00 4.08 17.22
C TRP A 13 -6.97 3.03 16.76
N PHE A 14 -6.83 2.83 15.45
CA PHE A 14 -5.88 1.88 14.90
C PHE A 14 -4.45 2.39 15.02
N THR A 15 -4.21 3.70 14.91
CA THR A 15 -2.89 4.29 15.18
C THR A 15 -2.39 3.92 16.58
N ARG A 16 -3.25 3.99 17.60
CA ARG A 16 -2.88 3.65 18.99
C ARG A 16 -2.45 2.18 19.13
N LEU A 17 -3.01 1.28 18.32
CA LEU A 17 -2.62 -0.14 18.28
C LEU A 17 -1.39 -0.39 17.41
N ALA A 18 -1.29 0.27 16.25
CA ALA A 18 -0.25 0.02 15.25
C ALA A 18 1.13 0.55 15.68
N VAL A 19 1.17 1.66 16.41
CA VAL A 19 2.42 2.27 16.90
C VAL A 19 3.26 1.31 17.77
N PRO A 20 2.74 0.73 18.87
CA PRO A 20 3.52 -0.18 19.70
C PRO A 20 3.93 -1.46 18.95
N LEU A 21 3.14 -1.89 17.97
CA LEU A 21 3.46 -3.05 17.12
C LEU A 21 4.48 -2.73 16.02
N GLY A 22 5.02 -1.50 15.96
CA GLY A 22 6.02 -1.10 14.97
C GLY A 22 5.46 -0.89 13.55
N MET A 23 4.14 -0.75 13.41
CA MET A 23 3.41 -0.57 12.14
C MET A 23 2.78 0.84 12.00
N GLY A 24 3.07 1.76 12.93
CA GLY A 24 2.49 3.10 12.95
C GLY A 24 3.03 4.05 11.85
N PRO A 25 2.42 5.25 11.71
CA PRO A 25 2.68 6.18 10.61
C PRO A 25 4.16 6.57 10.41
N ARG A 26 4.93 6.75 11.50
CA ARG A 26 6.37 7.06 11.43
C ARG A 26 7.22 5.96 10.80
N ARG A 27 6.68 4.75 10.69
CA ARG A 27 7.32 3.58 10.05
C ARG A 27 6.61 3.17 8.76
N ALA A 28 5.66 3.97 8.27
CA ALA A 28 5.03 3.78 6.98
C ALA A 28 5.73 4.64 5.91
N GLU A 29 5.65 4.20 4.66
CA GLU A 29 6.17 4.94 3.51
C GLU A 29 5.28 4.63 2.30
N VAL A 30 4.85 5.67 1.58
CA VAL A 30 4.26 5.55 0.25
C VAL A 30 4.95 6.60 -0.60
N ARG A 31 5.84 6.17 -1.49
CA ARG A 31 6.70 7.09 -2.26
C ARG A 31 6.80 6.66 -3.70
N VAL A 32 6.58 7.58 -4.62
CA VAL A 32 6.79 7.40 -6.06
C VAL A 32 8.02 8.18 -6.45
N ALA A 33 9.07 7.47 -6.90
CA ALA A 33 10.31 8.08 -7.36
C ALA A 33 10.99 7.17 -8.38
N GLY A 34 11.58 7.75 -9.43
CA GLY A 34 12.37 7.00 -10.42
C GLY A 34 11.61 5.86 -11.10
N GLY A 35 10.30 6.02 -11.34
CA GLY A 35 9.45 4.98 -11.94
C GLY A 35 9.12 3.81 -11.02
N VAL A 36 9.33 3.94 -9.71
CA VAL A 36 9.03 2.92 -8.71
C VAL A 36 8.14 3.50 -7.60
N LEU A 37 7.04 2.80 -7.31
CA LEU A 37 6.23 2.98 -6.12
C LEU A 37 6.81 2.12 -4.98
N THR A 38 7.31 2.75 -3.93
CA THR A 38 7.71 2.12 -2.68
C THR A 38 6.55 2.17 -1.68
N VAL A 39 6.13 1.02 -1.17
CA VAL A 39 5.12 0.91 -0.12
C VAL A 39 5.70 0.16 1.08
N ARG A 40 5.56 0.72 2.27
CA ARG A 40 6.01 0.12 3.52
C ARG A 40 5.02 0.38 4.64
N MET A 41 4.80 -0.64 5.48
CA MET A 41 4.13 -0.52 6.77
C MET A 41 4.95 -1.25 7.81
N GLY A 42 5.86 -0.52 8.48
CA GLY A 42 6.71 -1.09 9.52
C GLY A 42 7.56 -2.25 9.03
N TRP A 43 7.65 -3.29 9.86
CA TRP A 43 8.22 -4.60 9.51
C TRP A 43 7.23 -5.49 8.73
N ALA A 44 5.94 -5.14 8.76
CA ALA A 44 4.85 -6.03 8.33
C ALA A 44 4.63 -6.04 6.82
N PHE A 45 4.93 -4.95 6.11
CA PHE A 45 4.84 -4.95 4.65
C PHE A 45 5.95 -4.13 4.00
N ARG A 46 6.50 -4.63 2.88
CA ARG A 46 7.40 -3.90 2.00
C ARG A 46 7.25 -4.36 0.56
N ALA A 47 7.05 -3.42 -0.36
CA ALA A 47 7.08 -3.66 -1.79
C ALA A 47 7.77 -2.49 -2.52
N GLY A 48 8.54 -2.81 -3.55
CA GLY A 48 9.00 -1.85 -4.57
C GLY A 48 8.37 -2.25 -5.89
N ILE A 49 7.36 -1.49 -6.32
CA ILE A 49 6.50 -1.80 -7.46
C ILE A 49 6.93 -0.89 -8.62
N PRO A 50 7.53 -1.43 -9.70
CA PRO A 50 7.74 -0.65 -10.91
C PRO A 50 6.40 -0.12 -11.41
N LEU A 51 6.31 1.17 -11.76
CA LEU A 51 5.08 1.73 -12.31
C LEU A 51 4.66 1.01 -13.61
N SER A 52 5.59 0.37 -14.32
CA SER A 52 5.30 -0.42 -15.53
C SER A 52 4.63 -1.75 -15.25
N ALA A 53 4.70 -2.24 -14.01
CA ALA A 53 4.00 -3.43 -13.59
C ALA A 53 2.56 -3.13 -13.15
N ILE A 54 2.18 -1.86 -12.97
CA ILE A 54 0.81 -1.49 -12.61
C ILE A 54 -0.03 -1.56 -13.88
N ARG A 55 -0.84 -2.60 -13.98
CA ARG A 55 -1.77 -2.82 -15.10
C ARG A 55 -2.98 -1.92 -15.01
N SER A 56 -3.53 -1.78 -13.80
CA SER A 56 -4.67 -0.92 -13.53
C SER A 56 -4.56 -0.33 -12.12
N ALA A 57 -5.04 0.89 -11.96
CA ALA A 57 -5.11 1.59 -10.69
C ALA A 57 -6.45 2.32 -10.60
N GLY A 58 -7.09 2.27 -9.43
CA GLY A 58 -8.37 2.96 -9.25
C GLY A 58 -8.83 3.03 -7.80
N PRO A 59 -9.91 3.78 -7.53
CA PRO A 59 -10.55 3.79 -6.22
C PRO A 59 -11.11 2.40 -5.88
N ASP A 60 -11.10 2.05 -4.59
CA ASP A 60 -11.56 0.76 -4.12
C ASP A 60 -12.66 0.90 -3.06
N GLY A 61 -13.91 0.66 -3.48
CA GLY A 61 -15.09 0.72 -2.62
C GLY A 61 -15.40 -0.58 -1.88
N ARG A 62 -14.58 -1.63 -1.99
CA ARG A 62 -14.87 -2.92 -1.34
C ARG A 62 -14.62 -2.85 0.17
N ALA A 63 -15.39 -3.62 0.94
CA ALA A 63 -15.17 -3.79 2.37
C ALA A 63 -13.74 -4.28 2.67
N VAL A 64 -13.23 -3.90 3.84
CA VAL A 64 -11.94 -4.36 4.37
C VAL A 64 -12.14 -5.65 5.16
N SER A 65 -11.21 -6.60 5.01
CA SER A 65 -11.18 -7.83 5.80
C SER A 65 -10.48 -7.67 7.16
N GLY A 66 -9.82 -6.53 7.39
CA GLY A 66 -9.08 -6.22 8.61
C GLY A 66 -8.33 -4.88 8.52
N PHE A 67 -7.53 -4.58 9.56
CA PHE A 67 -6.64 -3.42 9.62
C PHE A 67 -5.19 -3.87 9.80
N GLY A 68 -4.25 -3.33 9.03
CA GLY A 68 -2.85 -3.74 8.99
C GLY A 68 -2.48 -4.36 7.65
N VAL A 69 -1.93 -5.57 7.67
CA VAL A 69 -1.45 -6.29 6.49
C VAL A 69 -2.16 -7.63 6.40
N HIS A 70 -3.12 -7.76 5.49
CA HIS A 70 -4.01 -8.92 5.38
C HIS A 70 -4.09 -9.40 3.94
N GLY A 71 -4.02 -10.70 3.71
CA GLY A 71 -4.08 -11.20 2.35
C GLY A 71 -3.54 -12.60 2.19
N PHE A 72 -3.77 -13.17 1.01
CA PHE A 72 -3.25 -14.47 0.61
C PHE A 72 -3.17 -14.55 -0.92
N GLY A 73 -2.41 -15.50 -1.46
CA GLY A 73 -2.41 -15.80 -2.89
C GLY A 73 -1.92 -14.64 -3.79
N GLY A 74 -1.24 -13.66 -3.23
CA GLY A 74 -0.78 -12.46 -3.92
C GLY A 74 -1.74 -11.27 -3.92
N TYR A 75 -2.90 -11.40 -3.25
CA TYR A 75 -3.86 -10.32 -3.04
C TYR A 75 -3.69 -9.81 -1.62
N TRP A 76 -3.23 -8.57 -1.47
CA TRP A 76 -2.89 -8.00 -0.17
C TRP A 76 -3.59 -6.65 0.05
N LEU A 77 -4.18 -6.51 1.23
CA LEU A 77 -4.68 -5.27 1.80
C LEU A 77 -3.66 -4.74 2.81
N VAL A 78 -3.19 -3.51 2.59
CA VAL A 78 -2.27 -2.79 3.47
C VAL A 78 -2.95 -1.50 3.88
N ASN A 79 -3.54 -1.46 5.07
CA ASN A 79 -4.39 -0.33 5.45
C ASN A 79 -4.28 0.04 6.93
N GLY A 80 -4.33 1.34 7.21
CA GLY A 80 -4.53 1.87 8.55
C GLY A 80 -5.95 2.40 8.79
N SER A 81 -6.76 2.45 7.73
CA SER A 81 -8.12 2.98 7.71
C SER A 81 -8.96 2.15 6.73
N ALA A 82 -10.28 2.15 6.92
CA ALA A 82 -11.22 1.61 5.93
C ALA A 82 -11.58 2.65 4.84
N ARG A 83 -11.04 3.87 4.92
CA ARG A 83 -11.28 4.97 3.99
C ARG A 83 -10.05 5.22 3.12
N GLY A 84 -10.25 5.93 2.02
CA GLY A 84 -9.16 6.31 1.11
C GLY A 84 -8.49 5.11 0.45
N LEU A 85 -9.25 4.03 0.23
CA LEU A 85 -8.74 2.82 -0.38
C LEU A 85 -8.59 2.99 -1.89
N VAL A 86 -7.44 2.57 -2.38
CA VAL A 86 -7.13 2.41 -3.79
C VAL A 86 -6.73 0.97 -4.04
N ARG A 87 -6.90 0.51 -5.28
CA ARG A 87 -6.48 -0.80 -5.75
C ARG A 87 -5.49 -0.64 -6.89
N LEU A 88 -4.44 -1.44 -6.84
CA LEU A 88 -3.46 -1.63 -7.90
C LEU A 88 -3.46 -3.09 -8.32
N GLU A 89 -3.72 -3.36 -9.59
CA GLU A 89 -3.50 -4.68 -10.18
C GLU A 89 -2.14 -4.72 -10.87
N LEU A 90 -1.38 -5.78 -10.63
CA LEU A 90 0.02 -5.90 -11.04
C LEU A 90 0.21 -7.03 -12.05
N GLU A 91 0.78 -6.70 -13.20
CA GLU A 91 1.17 -7.64 -14.24
C GLU A 91 2.49 -7.20 -14.89
N PRO A 92 3.58 -7.98 -14.78
CA PRO A 92 3.70 -9.24 -14.05
C PRO A 92 3.66 -9.06 -12.52
N SER A 93 3.46 -10.15 -11.77
CA SER A 93 3.49 -10.10 -10.30
C SER A 93 4.85 -9.64 -9.76
N VAL A 94 4.82 -8.82 -8.71
CA VAL A 94 6.02 -8.19 -8.13
C VAL A 94 6.45 -8.92 -6.85
N ARG A 95 7.76 -9.01 -6.57
CA ARG A 95 8.24 -9.54 -5.29
C ARG A 95 7.97 -8.53 -4.17
N ALA A 96 7.39 -8.99 -3.07
CA ALA A 96 7.17 -8.20 -1.88
C ALA A 96 7.48 -9.03 -0.62
N ARG A 97 7.42 -8.39 0.55
CA ARG A 97 7.36 -9.06 1.85
C ARG A 97 6.08 -8.67 2.56
N ALA A 98 5.38 -9.66 3.09
CA ALA A 98 4.20 -9.49 3.93
C ALA A 98 4.33 -10.37 5.17
N VAL A 99 4.19 -9.77 6.35
CA VAL A 99 4.38 -10.41 7.66
C VAL A 99 5.71 -11.18 7.72
N GLN A 100 6.80 -10.51 7.30
CA GLN A 100 8.16 -11.05 7.15
C GLN A 100 8.37 -12.15 6.09
N MET A 101 7.29 -12.70 5.52
CA MET A 101 7.34 -13.75 4.49
C MET A 101 7.50 -13.17 3.08
N PRO A 102 8.33 -13.77 2.22
CA PRO A 102 8.41 -13.39 0.81
C PRO A 102 7.12 -13.79 0.07
N VAL A 103 6.57 -12.88 -0.74
CA VAL A 103 5.33 -13.10 -1.50
C VAL A 103 5.45 -12.59 -2.93
N ARG A 104 4.58 -13.09 -3.81
CA ARG A 104 4.34 -12.55 -5.16
C ARG A 104 3.07 -11.72 -5.15
N LEU A 105 3.21 -10.41 -5.22
CA LEU A 105 2.11 -9.44 -5.20
C LEU A 105 1.49 -9.33 -6.60
N ARG A 106 0.19 -9.62 -6.68
CA ARG A 106 -0.65 -9.53 -7.88
C ARG A 106 -1.66 -8.40 -7.77
N GLU A 107 -2.16 -8.15 -6.57
CA GLU A 107 -3.05 -7.01 -6.27
C GLU A 107 -2.64 -6.40 -4.95
N LEU A 108 -2.58 -5.07 -4.90
CA LEU A 108 -2.42 -4.29 -3.69
C LEU A 108 -3.61 -3.37 -3.49
N ARG A 109 -4.31 -3.55 -2.37
CA ARG A 109 -5.29 -2.60 -1.85
C ARG A 109 -4.58 -1.77 -0.77
N LEU A 110 -4.60 -0.45 -0.87
CA LEU A 110 -3.83 0.46 -0.02
C LEU A 110 -4.72 1.61 0.47
N SER A 111 -4.68 1.94 1.77
CA SER A 111 -5.35 3.14 2.28
C SER A 111 -4.42 4.35 2.24
N VAL A 112 -4.70 5.35 1.42
CA VAL A 112 -3.93 6.60 1.31
C VAL A 112 -4.75 7.81 1.75
N THR A 113 -4.07 8.84 2.26
CA THR A 113 -4.74 10.05 2.75
C THR A 113 -5.36 10.87 1.61
N ASP A 114 -4.70 10.89 0.45
CA ASP A 114 -5.16 11.56 -0.78
C ASP A 114 -5.19 10.54 -1.93
N PRO A 115 -6.32 9.84 -2.15
CA PRO A 115 -6.46 8.83 -3.19
C PRO A 115 -6.32 9.39 -4.60
N GLU A 116 -6.85 10.58 -4.86
CA GLU A 116 -6.86 11.17 -6.20
C GLU A 116 -5.45 11.56 -6.63
N ALA A 117 -4.71 12.28 -5.77
CA ALA A 117 -3.32 12.64 -6.06
C ALA A 117 -2.42 11.41 -6.15
N PHE A 118 -2.67 10.39 -5.33
CA PHE A 118 -1.95 9.12 -5.41
C PHE A 118 -2.19 8.43 -6.75
N LEU A 119 -3.46 8.28 -7.16
CA LEU A 119 -3.83 7.65 -8.41
C LEU A 119 -3.24 8.39 -9.61
N ALA A 120 -3.28 9.73 -9.61
CA ALA A 120 -2.66 10.54 -10.66
C ALA A 120 -1.14 10.32 -10.77
N ALA A 121 -0.45 10.07 -9.66
CA ALA A 121 1.00 9.83 -9.66
C ALA A 121 1.42 8.42 -10.07
N VAL A 122 0.50 7.44 -10.03
CA VAL A 122 0.77 6.06 -10.43
C VAL A 122 0.07 5.65 -11.72
N ALA A 123 -0.90 6.45 -12.17
CA ALA A 123 -1.48 6.37 -13.50
C ALA A 123 -0.39 6.62 -14.54
N ARG A 124 -0.41 5.81 -15.60
CA ARG A 124 0.41 6.00 -16.79
C ARG A 124 -0.46 6.50 -17.92
#